data_AF-A0A849BPY5-F1
#
_entry.id   AF-A0A849BPY5-F1
#
_cell.length_a   1.000
_cell.length_b   1.000
_cell.length_c   1.000
_cell.angle_alpha   90.00
_cell.angle_beta   90.00
_cell.angle_gamma   90.00
#
_symmetry.space_group_name_H-M   'P 1'
#
loop_
_entity.id
_entity.type
_entity.pdbx_description
1 polymer ?
#
loop_
_entity_poly.entity_id
_entity_poly.type
_entity_poly.pdbx_seq_one_letter_code
_entity_poly.pdbx_strand_id
1 'polypeptide(L)'
;MPAMYRVDVVLSFSAPVAVEEVERLGADLELPLPRLATGEPDPGARDVRVDEDGEGADLVLLVEAETDVEAREAVERAVTEALARGPWDEGSARVDLVRSTAAYDLS
;
A
#
# COMPACT_ATOMS: atom_id res chain seq x y z
N MET A 1 18.44 13.79 0.27
CA MET A 1 17.19 14.30 0.84
C MET A 1 16.12 13.33 0.40
N PRO A 2 15.34 12.75 1.32
CA PRO A 2 14.26 11.84 0.95
C PRO A 2 13.30 12.52 -0.03
N ALA A 3 12.82 11.76 -1.00
CA ALA A 3 11.84 12.19 -1.98
C ALA A 3 10.52 11.44 -1.75
N MET A 4 9.44 12.03 -2.24
CA MET A 4 8.12 11.43 -2.23
C MET A 4 7.96 10.47 -3.41
N TYR A 5 7.52 9.25 -3.11
CA TYR A 5 7.22 8.23 -4.10
C TYR A 5 5.78 7.78 -3.95
N ARG A 6 5.08 7.71 -5.09
CA ARG A 6 3.81 7.00 -5.19
C ARG A 6 4.11 5.55 -5.55
N VAL A 7 3.62 4.64 -4.75
CA VAL A 7 3.74 3.20 -4.97
C VAL A 7 2.34 2.62 -5.13
N ASP A 8 2.08 2.06 -6.31
CA ASP A 8 0.84 1.37 -6.65
C ASP A 8 1.08 -0.13 -6.54
N VAL A 9 0.26 -0.80 -5.75
CA VAL A 9 0.30 -2.24 -5.46
C VAL A 9 -1.00 -2.87 -5.93
N VAL A 10 -0.90 -3.91 -6.75
CA VAL A 10 -2.06 -4.69 -7.20
C VAL A 10 -2.06 -6.03 -6.46
N LEU A 11 -3.19 -6.33 -5.84
CA LEU A 11 -3.46 -7.58 -5.13
C LEU A 11 -4.48 -8.41 -5.89
N SER A 12 -4.27 -9.72 -5.93
CA SER A 12 -5.30 -10.71 -6.27
C SER A 12 -5.66 -11.53 -5.05
N PHE A 13 -6.94 -11.86 -4.96
CA PHE A 13 -7.49 -12.74 -3.95
C PHE A 13 -8.07 -14.00 -4.58
N SER A 14 -7.92 -15.16 -3.93
CA SER A 14 -8.47 -16.43 -4.41
C SER A 14 -9.97 -16.59 -4.11
N ALA A 15 -10.53 -15.68 -3.32
CA ALA A 15 -11.94 -15.60 -2.98
C ALA A 15 -12.32 -14.12 -2.78
N PRO A 16 -13.60 -13.75 -2.98
CA PRO A 16 -14.07 -12.40 -2.73
C PRO A 16 -13.76 -11.91 -1.31
N VAL A 17 -13.21 -10.70 -1.21
CA VAL A 17 -12.87 -10.04 0.06
C VAL A 17 -13.76 -8.84 0.31
N ALA A 18 -14.03 -8.53 1.58
CA ALA A 18 -14.78 -7.33 1.91
C ALA A 18 -13.89 -6.09 1.82
N VAL A 19 -14.46 -4.96 1.39
CA VAL A 19 -13.73 -3.69 1.27
C VAL A 19 -13.09 -3.29 2.60
N GLU A 20 -13.81 -3.50 3.70
CA GLU A 20 -13.36 -3.15 5.06
C GLU A 20 -12.14 -3.98 5.50
N GLU A 21 -11.93 -5.17 4.95
CA GLU A 21 -10.76 -6.01 5.24
C GLU A 21 -9.52 -5.46 4.52
N VAL A 22 -9.67 -5.00 3.28
CA VAL A 22 -8.58 -4.39 2.52
C VAL A 22 -8.25 -2.99 3.05
N GLU A 23 -9.25 -2.22 3.48
CA GLU A 23 -9.03 -0.95 4.19
C GLU A 23 -8.24 -1.16 5.48
N ARG A 24 -8.58 -2.20 6.26
CA ARG A 24 -7.84 -2.56 7.46
C ARG A 24 -6.41 -3.00 7.13
N LEU A 25 -6.21 -3.79 6.07
CA LEU A 25 -4.89 -4.14 5.57
C LEU A 25 -4.06 -2.88 5.31
N GLY A 26 -4.63 -1.90 4.59
CA GLY A 26 -4.00 -0.62 4.31
C GLY A 26 -3.67 0.19 5.58
N ALA A 27 -4.53 0.14 6.60
CA ALA A 27 -4.30 0.78 7.90
C ALA A 27 -3.15 0.11 8.69
N ASP A 28 -3.07 -1.22 8.64
CA ASP A 28 -2.12 -2.04 9.39
C ASP A 28 -0.71 -2.09 8.76
N LEU A 29 -0.51 -1.44 7.61
CA LEU A 29 0.81 -1.30 7.01
C LEU A 29 1.74 -0.47 7.91
N GLU A 30 2.76 -1.12 8.45
CA GLU A 30 3.84 -0.50 9.21
C GLU A 30 4.85 0.17 8.28
N LEU A 31 4.43 1.28 7.65
CA LEU A 31 5.23 2.06 6.71
C LEU A 31 5.45 3.49 7.20
N PRO A 32 6.65 4.08 6.96
CA PRO A 32 6.88 5.50 7.15
C PRO A 32 6.13 6.27 6.06
N LEU A 33 4.89 6.65 6.37
CA LEU A 33 4.10 7.54 5.53
C LEU A 33 4.55 9.00 5.70
N PRO A 34 4.35 9.83 4.66
CA PRO A 34 4.49 11.27 4.80
C PRO A 34 3.57 11.80 5.90
N ARG A 35 4.05 12.87 6.54
CA ARG A 35 3.34 13.58 7.59
C ARG A 35 2.98 14.97 7.11
N LEU A 36 1.83 15.47 7.56
CA LEU A 36 1.46 16.87 7.44
C LEU A 36 2.50 17.73 8.18
N ALA A 37 2.53 19.03 7.88
CA ALA A 37 3.39 19.99 8.58
C ALA A 37 3.14 20.03 10.11
N THR A 38 1.98 19.56 10.58
CA THR A 38 1.62 19.40 11.99
C THR A 38 2.26 18.18 12.65
N GLY A 39 2.92 17.31 11.88
CA GLY A 39 3.55 16.05 12.33
C GLY A 39 2.60 14.85 12.36
N GLU A 40 1.33 15.05 12.03
CA GLU A 40 0.32 13.99 11.91
C GLU A 40 0.49 13.22 10.59
N PRO A 41 0.14 11.92 10.52
CA PRO A 41 0.11 11.18 9.25
C PRO A 41 -0.78 11.89 8.22
N ASP A 42 -0.33 11.96 6.96
CA ASP A 42 -1.16 12.49 5.88
C ASP A 42 -2.29 11.49 5.55
N PRO A 43 -3.57 11.86 5.71
CA PRO A 43 -4.70 10.96 5.40
C PRO A 43 -4.78 10.63 3.90
N GLY A 44 -4.20 11.44 3.01
CA GLY A 44 -4.12 11.18 1.58
C GLY A 44 -2.95 10.27 1.18
N ALA A 45 -2.12 9.85 2.14
CA ALA A 45 -0.98 8.98 1.87
C ALA A 45 -1.36 7.55 1.51
N ARG A 46 -2.63 7.17 1.70
CA ARG A 46 -3.14 5.83 1.41
C ARG A 46 -4.48 5.93 0.69
N ASP A 47 -4.63 5.16 -0.36
CA ASP A 47 -5.89 4.98 -1.07
C ASP A 47 -6.05 3.50 -1.39
N VAL A 48 -7.25 2.97 -1.17
CA VAL A 48 -7.58 1.54 -1.30
C VAL A 48 -8.80 1.43 -2.19
N ARG A 49 -8.72 0.59 -3.22
CA ARG A 49 -9.86 0.26 -4.08
C ARG A 49 -9.95 -1.23 -4.22
N VAL A 50 -11.15 -1.77 -4.10
CA VAL A 50 -11.44 -3.18 -4.30
C VAL A 50 -12.31 -3.31 -5.53
N ASP A 51 -12.07 -4.33 -6.33
CA ASP A 51 -12.87 -4.65 -7.51
C ASP A 51 -14.31 -4.98 -7.10
N GLU A 52 -15.27 -4.82 -8.03
CA GLU A 52 -16.70 -5.05 -7.76
C GLU A 52 -16.99 -6.48 -7.27
N ASP A 53 -16.22 -7.46 -7.75
CA ASP A 53 -16.35 -8.87 -7.40
C ASP A 53 -15.53 -9.25 -6.14
N GLY A 54 -14.74 -8.32 -5.59
CA GLY A 54 -13.90 -8.56 -4.40
C GLY A 54 -12.69 -9.46 -4.64
N GLU A 55 -12.40 -9.84 -5.88
CA GLU A 55 -11.28 -10.76 -6.21
C GLU A 55 -9.95 -10.03 -6.46
N GLY A 56 -9.95 -8.70 -6.49
CA GLY A 56 -8.77 -7.88 -6.69
C GLY A 56 -8.84 -6.57 -5.92
N ALA A 57 -7.68 -5.98 -5.64
CA ALA A 57 -7.58 -4.65 -5.04
C ALA A 57 -6.34 -3.88 -5.50
N ASP A 58 -6.51 -2.57 -5.63
CA ASP A 58 -5.44 -1.60 -5.81
C ASP A 58 -5.17 -0.87 -4.49
N LEU A 59 -3.92 -0.91 -4.04
CA LEU A 59 -3.43 -0.12 -2.91
C LEU A 59 -2.44 0.92 -3.44
N VAL A 60 -2.75 2.19 -3.21
CA VAL A 60 -1.88 3.32 -3.56
C VAL A 60 -1.31 3.90 -2.28
N LEU A 61 0.01 3.99 -2.21
CA LEU A 61 0.74 4.45 -1.03
C LEU A 61 1.71 5.57 -1.42
N LEU A 62 1.66 6.68 -0.69
CA LEU A 62 2.69 7.70 -0.73
C LEU A 62 3.71 7.41 0.38
N VAL A 63 4.99 7.34 0.03
CA VAL A 63 6.07 7.02 0.97
C VAL A 63 7.27 7.93 0.74
N GLU A 64 7.96 8.27 1.83
CA GLU A 64 9.25 8.97 1.80
C GLU A 64 10.39 7.94 1.71
N ALA A 65 11.27 8.07 0.71
CA ALA A 65 12.44 7.21 0.55
C ALA A 65 13.61 7.95 -0.11
N GLU A 66 14.84 7.45 -0.03
CA GLU A 66 15.97 8.07 -0.75
C GLU A 66 15.97 7.69 -2.23
N THR A 67 15.40 6.53 -2.58
CA THR A 67 15.31 6.03 -3.95
C THR A 67 13.95 5.38 -4.25
N ASP A 68 13.63 5.24 -5.54
CA ASP A 68 12.43 4.55 -6.02
C ASP A 68 12.42 3.06 -5.67
N VAL A 69 13.61 2.45 -5.64
CA VAL A 69 13.82 1.05 -5.27
C VAL A 69 13.53 0.85 -3.79
N GLU A 70 14.07 1.71 -2.91
CA GLU A 70 13.80 1.66 -1.47
C GLU A 70 12.31 1.84 -1.15
N ALA A 71 11.64 2.80 -1.82
CA ALA A 71 10.21 2.99 -1.68
C ALA A 71 9.43 1.71 -2.03
N ARG A 72 9.78 1.09 -3.16
CA ARG A 72 9.13 -0.14 -3.64
C ARG A 72 9.37 -1.31 -2.69
N GLU A 73 10.60 -1.55 -2.28
CA GLU A 73 10.97 -2.65 -1.38
C GLU A 73 10.34 -2.49 0.01
N ALA A 74 10.29 -1.27 0.54
CA ALA A 74 9.62 -1.00 1.82
C ALA A 74 8.13 -1.36 1.74
N VAL A 75 7.44 -0.90 0.69
CA VAL A 75 6.01 -1.16 0.47
C VAL A 75 5.75 -2.65 0.24
N GLU A 76 6.50 -3.29 -0.66
CA GLU A 76 6.35 -4.72 -0.97
C GLU A 76 6.51 -5.57 0.29
N ARG A 77 7.52 -5.26 1.11
CA ARG A 77 7.75 -5.94 2.39
C ARG A 77 6.59 -5.72 3.36
N ALA A 78 6.15 -4.48 3.56
CA ALA A 78 5.06 -4.18 4.50
C ALA A 78 3.74 -4.83 4.09
N VAL A 79 3.41 -4.81 2.79
CA VAL A 79 2.20 -5.48 2.26
C VAL A 79 2.31 -6.98 2.45
N THR A 80 3.45 -7.59 2.11
CA THR A 80 3.66 -9.04 2.28
C THR A 80 3.53 -9.46 3.75
N GLU A 81 4.15 -8.70 4.66
CA GLU A 81 4.05 -8.94 6.10
C GLU A 81 2.61 -8.77 6.61
N ALA A 82 1.88 -7.76 6.13
CA ALA A 82 0.50 -7.54 6.53
C ALA A 82 -0.45 -8.62 5.98
N LEU A 83 -0.24 -9.09 4.76
CA LEU A 83 -0.97 -10.23 4.20
C LEU A 83 -0.73 -11.51 5.01
N ALA A 84 0.50 -11.75 5.45
CA ALA A 84 0.83 -12.91 6.30
C ALA A 84 0.19 -12.86 7.70
N ARG A 85 -0.18 -11.65 8.19
CA ARG A 85 -0.85 -11.45 9.48
C ARG A 85 -2.37 -11.32 9.37
N GLY A 86 -2.87 -11.05 8.16
CA GLY A 86 -4.28 -10.81 7.92
C GLY A 86 -5.15 -12.05 8.09
N PRO A 87 -6.48 -11.90 8.03
CA PRO A 87 -7.43 -13.02 8.13
C PRO A 87 -7.44 -13.93 6.89
N TRP A 88 -6.50 -13.72 5.96
CA TRP A 88 -6.40 -14.43 4.70
C TRP A 88 -5.81 -15.82 4.93
N ASP A 89 -6.43 -16.87 4.38
CA ASP A 89 -5.82 -18.20 4.36
C ASP A 89 -4.49 -18.15 3.58
N GLU A 90 -3.50 -18.95 3.98
CA GLU A 90 -2.16 -18.96 3.35
C GLU A 90 -2.26 -19.17 1.83
N GLY A 91 -1.78 -18.21 1.05
CA GLY A 91 -1.86 -18.22 -0.42
C GLY A 91 -3.15 -17.65 -1.03
N SER A 92 -4.07 -17.14 -0.21
CA SER A 92 -5.36 -16.59 -0.66
C SER A 92 -5.29 -15.12 -1.07
N ALA A 93 -4.21 -14.43 -0.72
CA ALA A 93 -3.92 -13.07 -1.15
C ALA A 93 -2.48 -13.03 -1.66
N ARG A 94 -2.26 -12.41 -2.81
CA ARG A 94 -0.92 -12.27 -3.40
C ARG A 94 -0.72 -10.89 -3.99
N VAL A 95 0.52 -10.44 -3.95
CA VAL A 95 0.97 -9.26 -4.68
C VAL A 95 1.27 -9.67 -6.11
N ASP A 96 0.55 -9.10 -7.09
CA ASP A 96 0.84 -9.35 -8.52
C ASP A 96 1.81 -8.33 -9.09
N LEU A 97 1.75 -7.09 -8.57
CA LEU A 97 2.51 -5.98 -9.12
C LEU A 97 2.79 -4.92 -8.07
N VAL A 98 4.01 -4.42 -8.07
CA VAL A 98 4.40 -3.20 -7.35
C VAL A 98 5.10 -2.27 -8.32
N ARG A 99 4.53 -1.08 -8.51
CA ARG A 99 5.13 0.00 -9.32
C ARG A 99 5.37 1.21 -8.45
N SER A 100 6.53 1.85 -8.62
CA SER A 100 6.81 3.14 -7.99
C SER A 100 7.00 4.21 -9.05
N THR A 101 6.57 5.42 -8.74
CA THR A 101 6.83 6.62 -9.53
C THR A 101 7.23 7.74 -8.58
N ALA A 102 8.21 8.55 -8.97
CA ALA A 102 8.55 9.75 -8.22
C ALA A 102 7.35 10.69 -8.23
N ALA A 103 6.76 10.89 -7.06
CA ALA A 103 5.70 11.86 -6.85
C ALA A 103 6.41 13.19 -6.56
N TYR A 104 6.90 13.86 -7.62
CA TYR A 104 7.37 15.23 -7.43
C TYR A 104 6.21 16.07 -6.92
N ASP A 105 6.49 16.78 -5.83
CA ASP A 105 5.58 17.60 -5.07
C ASP A 105 4.64 18.41 -5.97
N LEU A 106 3.37 18.36 -5.60
CA LEU A 106 2.30 19.22 -6.09
C LEU A 106 2.68 20.67 -5.70
N SER A 107 3.53 21.29 -6.49
CA SER A 107 3.78 22.73 -6.44
C SER A 107 2.73 23.50 -7.23
#